data_AF-A0A0A3XE37-F1
#
_entry.id   AF-A0A0A3XE37-F1
#
_cell.length_a   1.000
_cell.length_b   1.000
_cell.length_c   1.000
_cell.angle_alpha   90.00
_cell.angle_beta   90.00
_cell.angle_gamma   90.00
#
_symmetry.space_group_name_H-M   'P 1'
#
loop_
_entity.id
_entity.type
_entity.pdbx_description
1 polymer ?
#
loop_
_entity_poly.entity_id
_entity_poly.type
_entity_poly.pdbx_seq_one_letter_code
_entity_poly.pdbx_strand_id
1 'polypeptide(L)'
;MSELSTTTVKQVIKVRDNRFSEEEDEIVTEYPLMIFLQDEEFATIVCSPADLEEMVIGFLASEGAIRSYNEIKHLSIDTAKGFAYVDLHQQPTLQQSFYSKRRITSCCGKSRQSFYFFSDARTAKVIDSQTTIETEQIFALMET
;
A
#
# COMPACT_ATOMS: atom_id res chain seq x y z
N MET A 1 -21.60 -12.50 -2.05
CA MET A 1 -20.32 -11.79 -2.00
C MET A 1 -20.50 -10.67 -1.00
N SER A 2 -19.65 -10.60 0.04
CA SER A 2 -19.77 -9.55 1.06
C SER A 2 -19.28 -8.25 0.45
N GLU A 3 -20.19 -7.31 0.18
CA GLU A 3 -19.82 -5.94 -0.22
C GLU A 3 -19.30 -5.22 1.02
N LEU A 4 -17.98 -5.13 1.13
CA LEU A 4 -17.34 -4.30 2.15
C LEU A 4 -17.56 -2.83 1.77
N SER A 5 -17.99 -2.02 2.73
CA SER A 5 -18.19 -0.58 2.53
C SER A 5 -16.93 0.19 2.92
N THR A 6 -16.52 1.15 2.08
CA THR A 6 -15.38 2.05 2.34
C THR A 6 -15.63 3.03 3.47
N THR A 7 -16.89 3.27 3.82
CA THR A 7 -17.29 4.12 4.93
C THR A 7 -18.36 3.44 5.79
N THR A 8 -18.50 3.90 7.03
CA THR A 8 -19.56 3.48 7.94
C THR A 8 -20.06 4.68 8.73
N VAL A 9 -21.37 4.72 8.99
CA VAL A 9 -21.97 5.78 9.81
C VAL A 9 -21.89 5.40 11.28
N LYS A 10 -21.44 6.32 12.11
CA LYS A 10 -21.37 6.16 13.57
C LYS A 10 -22.02 7.34 14.27
N GLN A 11 -22.63 7.06 15.43
CA GLN A 11 -23.05 8.11 16.33
C GLN A 11 -21.83 8.71 17.03
N VAL A 12 -21.69 10.03 16.96
CA VAL A 12 -20.59 10.78 17.56
C VAL A 12 -21.12 11.93 18.39
N ILE A 13 -20.28 12.40 19.32
CA ILE A 13 -20.54 13.62 20.08
C ILE A 13 -19.63 14.71 19.51
N LYS A 14 -20.22 15.75 18.93
CA LYS A 14 -19.50 16.94 18.45
C LYS A 14 -19.55 18.03 19.51
N VAL A 15 -18.40 18.62 19.80
CA VAL A 15 -18.28 19.75 20.75
C VAL A 15 -17.90 21.01 19.98
N ARG A 16 -18.79 22.01 20.00
CA ARG A 16 -18.57 23.33 19.37
C ARG A 16 -19.07 24.42 20.30
N ASP A 17 -18.30 25.48 20.50
CA ASP A 17 -18.66 26.63 21.37
C ASP A 17 -19.21 26.22 22.74
N ASN A 18 -18.55 25.24 23.38
CA ASN A 18 -18.94 24.71 24.69
C ASN A 18 -20.36 24.07 24.72
N ARG A 19 -20.90 23.69 23.56
CA ARG A 19 -22.13 22.92 23.38
C ARG A 19 -21.81 21.53 22.84
N PHE A 20 -22.58 20.55 23.28
CA PHE A 20 -22.51 19.16 22.84
C PHE A 20 -23.69 18.86 21.93
N SER A 21 -23.46 18.23 20.78
CA SER A 21 -24.49 17.66 19.92
C SER A 21 -24.19 16.19 19.62
N GLU A 22 -25.22 15.36 19.68
CA GLU A 22 -25.18 13.99 19.16
C GLU A 22 -25.59 14.03 17.70
N GLU A 23 -24.73 13.55 16.81
CA GLU A 23 -24.93 13.57 15.38
C GLU A 23 -24.37 12.27 14.77
N GLU A 24 -24.96 11.85 13.66
CA GLU A 24 -24.36 10.80 12.83
C GLU A 24 -23.23 11.39 12.01
N ASP A 25 -22.10 10.69 11.96
CA ASP A 25 -20.97 11.05 11.12
C ASP A 25 -20.50 9.84 10.31
N GLU A 26 -20.07 10.11 9.09
CA GLU A 26 -19.51 9.12 8.20
C GLU A 26 -18.00 9.02 8.46
N ILE A 27 -17.53 7.82 8.81
CA ILE A 27 -16.12 7.54 9.04
C ILE A 27 -15.60 6.52 8.03
N VAL A 28 -14.31 6.59 7.72
CA VAL A 28 -13.65 5.61 6.85
C VAL A 28 -13.58 4.24 7.51
N THR A 29 -13.75 3.19 6.72
CA THR A 29 -13.56 1.80 7.14
C THR A 29 -12.10 1.41 6.92
N GLU A 30 -11.44 0.96 7.98
CA GLU A 30 -10.15 0.29 7.90
C GLU A 30 -10.33 -1.23 7.81
N TYR A 31 -9.61 -1.85 6.88
CA TYR A 31 -9.69 -3.27 6.57
C TYR A 31 -8.28 -3.90 6.57
N PRO A 32 -8.00 -4.84 7.48
CA PRO A 32 -6.74 -5.57 7.48
C PRO A 32 -6.75 -6.63 6.36
N LEU A 33 -5.78 -6.53 5.45
CA LEU A 33 -5.54 -7.50 4.39
C LEU A 33 -4.17 -8.15 4.58
N MET A 34 -4.16 -9.45 4.85
CA MET A 34 -2.96 -10.28 4.93
C MET A 34 -2.67 -10.90 3.57
N ILE A 35 -1.45 -10.66 3.09
CA ILE A 35 -0.97 -11.10 1.78
C ILE A 35 -0.07 -12.31 1.99
N PHE A 36 -0.37 -13.40 1.29
CA PHE A 36 0.44 -14.60 1.18
C PHE A 36 1.11 -14.62 -0.19
N LEU A 37 2.42 -14.80 -0.22
CA LEU A 37 3.20 -14.93 -1.45
C LEU A 37 3.81 -16.33 -1.49
N GLN A 38 3.41 -17.16 -2.45
CA GLN A 38 3.82 -18.57 -2.53
C GLN A 38 3.56 -19.35 -1.23
N ASP A 39 2.33 -19.23 -0.70
CA ASP A 39 1.87 -19.87 0.54
C ASP A 39 2.58 -19.44 1.84
N GLU A 40 3.52 -18.48 1.79
CA GLU A 40 4.15 -17.89 2.97
C GLU A 40 3.55 -16.51 3.28
N GLU A 41 3.37 -16.20 4.57
CA GLU A 41 2.89 -14.88 5.01
C GLU A 41 3.90 -13.80 4.58
N PHE A 42 3.44 -12.88 3.73
CA PHE A 42 4.26 -11.81 3.18
C PHE A 42 4.21 -10.56 4.06
N ALA A 43 3.01 -10.04 4.28
CA ALA A 43 2.72 -8.87 5.10
C ALA A 43 1.22 -8.79 5.42
N THR A 44 0.87 -8.02 6.46
CA THR A 44 -0.51 -7.56 6.71
C THR A 44 -0.54 -6.05 6.59
N ILE A 45 -1.40 -5.52 5.71
CA ILE A 45 -1.61 -4.09 5.52
C ILE A 45 -3.00 -3.69 6.01
N VAL A 46 -3.14 -2.48 6.55
CA VAL A 46 -4.45 -1.87 6.84
C VAL A 46 -4.77 -0.90 5.72
N CYS A 47 -5.88 -1.12 5.03
CA CYS A 47 -6.28 -0.38 3.85
C CYS A 47 -7.78 -0.11 3.83
N SER A 48 -8.25 0.77 2.95
CA SER A 48 -9.68 0.85 2.66
C SER A 48 -10.11 -0.39 1.87
N PRO A 49 -11.32 -0.93 2.08
CA PRO A 49 -11.79 -2.13 1.40
C PRO A 49 -12.27 -1.83 -0.04
N ALA A 50 -11.40 -1.20 -0.85
CA ALA A 50 -11.63 -0.87 -2.25
C ALA A 50 -10.37 -1.18 -3.06
N ASP A 51 -10.54 -1.53 -4.34
CA ASP A 51 -9.45 -1.79 -5.30
C ASP A 51 -8.36 -2.71 -4.74
N LEU A 52 -8.79 -3.79 -4.06
CA LEU A 52 -7.90 -4.65 -3.28
C LEU A 52 -6.89 -5.39 -4.16
N GLU A 53 -7.25 -5.72 -5.41
CA GLU A 53 -6.32 -6.36 -6.35
C GLU A 53 -5.19 -5.40 -6.72
N GLU A 54 -5.53 -4.17 -7.11
CA GLU A 54 -4.60 -3.10 -7.41
C GLU A 54 -3.71 -2.77 -6.21
N MET A 55 -4.29 -2.74 -5.01
CA MET A 55 -3.56 -2.54 -3.76
C MET A 55 -2.51 -3.63 -3.55
N VAL A 56 -2.86 -4.91 -3.70
CA VAL A 56 -1.91 -6.02 -3.56
C VAL A 56 -0.81 -5.96 -4.61
N ILE A 57 -1.16 -5.72 -5.87
CA ILE A 57 -0.20 -5.62 -6.98
C ILE A 57 0.78 -4.45 -6.75
N GLY A 58 0.24 -3.28 -6.43
CA GLY A 58 1.01 -2.06 -6.18
C GLY A 58 1.93 -2.20 -4.96
N PHE A 59 1.45 -2.84 -3.90
CA PHE A 59 2.24 -3.14 -2.71
C PHE A 59 3.41 -4.07 -3.03
N LEU A 60 3.17 -5.19 -3.71
CA LEU A 60 4.22 -6.13 -4.12
C LEU A 60 5.25 -5.48 -5.06
N ALA A 61 4.81 -4.59 -5.95
CA ALA A 61 5.72 -3.83 -6.81
C ALA A 61 6.56 -2.83 -6.02
N SER A 62 5.97 -2.16 -5.04
CA SER A 62 6.65 -1.15 -4.18
C SER A 62 7.70 -1.78 -3.27
N GLU A 63 7.41 -2.97 -2.72
CA GLU A 63 8.38 -3.78 -1.98
C GLU A 63 9.42 -4.45 -2.92
N GLY A 64 9.16 -4.42 -4.22
CA GLY A 64 10.01 -5.01 -5.26
C GLY A 64 9.99 -6.54 -5.24
N ALA A 65 8.90 -7.14 -4.76
CA ALA A 65 8.64 -8.57 -4.85
C ALA A 65 8.31 -9.00 -6.28
N ILE A 66 7.71 -8.10 -7.05
CA ILE A 66 7.54 -8.19 -8.50
C ILE A 66 8.15 -6.96 -9.18
N ARG A 67 8.63 -7.10 -10.42
CA ARG A 67 9.09 -5.97 -11.26
C ARG A 67 8.10 -5.66 -12.38
N SER A 68 7.29 -6.64 -12.75
CA SER A 68 6.24 -6.54 -13.76
C SER A 68 5.00 -7.31 -13.31
N TYR A 69 3.83 -6.85 -13.73
CA TYR A 69 2.57 -7.56 -13.53
C TYR A 69 2.59 -8.99 -14.09
N ASN A 70 3.33 -9.22 -15.18
CA ASN A 70 3.44 -10.53 -15.83
C ASN A 70 4.15 -11.60 -14.98
N GLU A 71 4.75 -11.22 -13.84
CA GLU A 71 5.34 -12.19 -12.90
C GLU A 71 4.28 -12.89 -12.05
N ILE A 72 3.08 -12.28 -11.91
CA ILE A 72 1.95 -12.86 -11.18
C ILE A 72 1.31 -13.94 -12.05
N LYS A 73 1.34 -15.17 -11.55
CA LYS A 73 0.69 -16.34 -12.15
C LYS A 73 -0.79 -16.41 -11.75
N HIS A 74 -1.08 -16.11 -10.49
CA HIS A 74 -2.43 -16.16 -9.94
C HIS A 74 -2.54 -15.22 -8.75
N LEU A 75 -3.68 -14.54 -8.63
CA LEU A 75 -4.05 -13.68 -7.51
C LEU A 75 -5.50 -14.01 -7.12
N SER A 76 -5.74 -14.29 -5.86
CA SER A 76 -7.09 -14.45 -5.32
C SER A 76 -7.24 -13.75 -3.98
N ILE A 77 -8.42 -13.17 -3.74
CA ILE A 77 -8.70 -12.45 -2.50
C ILE A 77 -9.96 -13.03 -1.84
N ASP A 78 -9.80 -13.57 -0.63
CA ASP A 78 -10.89 -13.95 0.26
C ASP A 78 -11.25 -12.75 1.14
N THR A 79 -12.18 -11.93 0.65
CA THR A 79 -12.62 -10.70 1.33
C THR A 79 -13.35 -10.94 2.65
N ALA A 80 -13.88 -12.15 2.86
CA ALA A 80 -14.52 -12.50 4.13
C ALA A 80 -13.50 -12.77 5.23
N LYS A 81 -12.31 -13.27 4.86
CA LYS A 81 -11.23 -13.59 5.81
C LYS A 81 -10.14 -12.54 5.92
N GLY A 82 -10.06 -11.59 4.98
CA GLY A 82 -8.93 -10.66 4.97
C GLY A 82 -7.67 -11.22 4.32
N PHE A 83 -7.79 -12.18 3.40
CA PHE A 83 -6.61 -12.86 2.82
C PHE A 83 -6.48 -12.60 1.33
N ALA A 84 -5.27 -12.28 0.88
CA ALA A 84 -4.87 -12.29 -0.52
C ALA A 84 -3.80 -13.36 -0.73
N TYR A 85 -3.99 -14.23 -1.72
CA TYR A 85 -3.05 -15.28 -2.09
C TYR A 85 -2.46 -14.96 -3.46
N VAL A 86 -1.12 -14.90 -3.53
CA VAL A 86 -0.39 -14.53 -4.74
C VAL A 86 0.61 -15.63 -5.09
N ASP A 87 0.46 -16.17 -6.28
CA ASP A 87 1.42 -17.09 -6.88
C ASP A 87 2.21 -16.36 -7.97
N LEU A 88 3.52 -16.52 -7.95
CA LEU A 88 4.41 -16.01 -9.00
C LEU A 88 4.85 -17.14 -9.94
N HIS A 89 5.17 -16.79 -11.18
CA HIS A 89 5.72 -17.73 -12.16
C HIS A 89 7.10 -18.29 -11.76
N GLN A 90 7.87 -17.54 -10.99
CA GLN A 90 9.20 -17.90 -10.51
C GLN A 90 9.26 -17.62 -9.00
N GLN A 91 10.13 -18.33 -8.28
CA GLN A 91 10.37 -17.99 -6.88
C GLN A 91 10.94 -16.58 -6.73
N PRO A 92 10.52 -15.82 -5.69
CA PRO A 92 11.12 -14.54 -5.37
C PRO A 92 12.62 -14.71 -5.28
N THR A 93 13.37 -13.84 -5.95
CA THR A 93 14.83 -13.89 -5.94
C THR A 93 15.42 -13.57 -4.56
N LEU A 94 14.59 -13.11 -3.62
CA LEU A 94 14.99 -12.67 -2.29
C LEU A 94 14.09 -13.29 -1.22
N GLN A 95 14.72 -13.62 -0.10
CA GLN A 95 14.01 -14.09 1.08
C GLN A 95 13.14 -12.96 1.66
N GLN A 96 11.97 -13.36 2.17
CA GLN A 96 10.98 -12.50 2.82
C GLN A 96 11.58 -11.54 3.86
N SER A 97 12.61 -11.98 4.58
CA SER A 97 13.31 -11.22 5.62
C SER A 97 14.04 -9.96 5.12
N PHE A 98 14.21 -9.79 3.79
CA PHE A 98 14.90 -8.64 3.22
C PHE A 98 13.99 -7.46 2.89
N TYR A 99 12.66 -7.63 2.83
CA TYR A 99 11.73 -6.54 2.49
C TYR A 99 11.67 -5.47 3.59
N SER A 100 11.69 -5.88 4.87
CA SER A 100 11.70 -4.97 6.03
C SER A 100 13.10 -4.70 6.62
N LYS A 101 14.16 -5.17 5.95
CA LYS A 101 15.53 -5.08 6.47
C LYS A 101 16.07 -3.66 6.33
N ARG A 102 16.50 -3.06 7.45
CA ARG A 102 17.14 -1.74 7.46
C ARG A 102 18.50 -1.76 6.75
N ARG A 103 18.79 -0.70 5.99
CA ARG A 103 20.09 -0.47 5.36
C ARG A 103 20.94 0.47 6.22
N ILE A 104 22.14 0.02 6.62
CA ILE A 104 23.11 0.85 7.35
C ILE A 104 24.29 1.11 6.42
N THR A 105 24.51 2.37 6.05
CA THR A 105 25.62 2.79 5.18
C THR A 105 26.90 3.05 6.00
N SER A 106 28.07 2.82 5.41
CA SER A 106 29.38 2.90 6.06
C SER A 106 29.92 4.31 6.37
N CYS A 107 29.15 5.38 6.18
CA CYS A 107 29.67 6.74 6.30
C CYS A 107 29.73 7.25 7.76
N CYS A 108 30.85 7.85 8.15
CA CYS A 108 31.16 8.31 9.52
C CYS A 108 30.43 9.58 9.98
N GLY A 109 29.32 9.96 9.35
CA GLY A 109 28.49 11.09 9.75
C GLY A 109 27.04 10.63 9.90
N LYS A 110 26.29 11.22 10.83
CA LYS A 110 24.83 11.05 10.99
C LYS A 110 24.03 11.60 9.79
N SER A 111 24.51 11.38 8.57
CA SER A 111 23.91 11.90 7.35
C SER A 111 22.69 11.07 6.98
N ARG A 112 21.76 11.73 6.28
CA ARG A 112 20.45 11.22 5.89
C ARG A 112 20.59 9.82 5.31
N GLN A 113 19.90 8.84 5.91
CA GLN A 113 19.71 7.54 5.31
C GLN A 113 18.94 7.79 4.01
N SER A 114 19.64 7.90 2.87
CA SER A 114 19.00 8.17 1.57
C SER A 114 17.98 7.07 1.22
N PHE A 115 18.19 5.87 1.77
CA PHE A 115 17.27 4.75 1.73
C PHE A 115 17.22 4.10 3.12
N TYR A 116 16.01 3.95 3.67
CA TYR A 116 15.81 3.45 5.03
C TYR A 116 15.79 1.92 5.03
N PHE A 117 15.10 1.33 4.05
CA PHE A 117 15.03 -0.11 3.84
C PHE A 117 15.91 -0.58 2.69
N PHE A 118 16.22 -1.87 2.72
CA PHE A 118 16.93 -2.55 1.65
C PHE A 118 16.10 -2.57 0.35
N SER A 119 14.78 -2.67 0.46
CA SER A 119 13.82 -2.58 -0.64
C SER A 119 13.90 -1.24 -1.35
N ASP A 120 13.82 -0.10 -0.63
CA ASP A 120 13.84 1.25 -1.22
C ASP A 120 15.01 1.46 -2.20
N ALA A 121 16.20 1.06 -1.77
CA ALA A 121 17.40 1.23 -2.57
C ALA A 121 17.50 0.25 -3.74
N ARG A 122 16.77 -0.86 -3.71
CA ARG A 122 16.70 -1.85 -4.80
C ARG A 122 15.66 -1.44 -5.84
N THR A 123 14.53 -0.87 -5.40
CA THR A 123 13.43 -0.47 -6.27
C THR A 123 13.64 0.92 -6.88
N ALA A 124 14.54 1.73 -6.33
CA ALA A 124 14.95 2.99 -6.92
C ALA A 124 15.41 2.84 -8.37
N LYS A 125 14.74 3.53 -9.28
CA LYS A 125 15.07 3.61 -10.71
C LYS A 125 15.43 5.05 -11.07
N VAL A 126 16.32 5.20 -12.04
CA VAL A 126 16.56 6.49 -12.66
C VAL A 126 15.30 6.86 -13.45
N ILE A 127 14.77 8.05 -13.22
CA ILE A 127 13.66 8.58 -14.01
C ILE A 127 14.23 9.03 -15.35
N ASP A 128 13.85 8.34 -16.42
CA ASP A 128 14.19 8.65 -17.81
C ASP A 128 13.03 9.31 -18.58
N SER A 129 11.90 9.51 -17.89
CA SER A 129 10.70 10.14 -18.44
C SER A 129 10.99 11.58 -18.89
N GLN A 130 10.58 11.90 -20.12
CA GLN A 130 10.57 13.26 -20.66
C GLN A 130 9.23 13.97 -20.43
N THR A 131 8.37 13.41 -19.56
CA THR A 131 7.05 13.98 -19.30
C THR A 131 7.21 15.36 -18.69
N THR A 132 6.65 16.37 -19.35
CA THR A 132 6.58 17.75 -18.86
C THR A 132 5.13 18.05 -18.53
N ILE A 133 4.87 18.66 -17.37
CA ILE A 133 3.53 19.01 -16.91
C ILE A 133 3.45 20.52 -16.78
N GLU A 134 2.51 21.13 -17.49
CA GLU A 134 2.23 22.56 -17.39
C GLU A 134 1.48 22.88 -16.10
N THR A 135 1.68 24.09 -15.57
CA THR A 135 1.07 24.49 -14.29
C THR A 135 -0.45 24.41 -14.31
N GLU A 136 -1.08 24.75 -15.44
CA GLU A 136 -2.53 24.65 -15.62
C GLU A 136 -3.03 23.20 -15.50
N GLN A 137 -2.27 22.23 -16.02
CA GLN A 137 -2.61 20.81 -15.92
C GLN A 137 -2.58 20.32 -14.47
N ILE A 138 -1.69 20.87 -13.63
CA ILE A 138 -1.61 20.53 -12.21
C ILE A 138 -2.93 20.93 -11.51
N PHE A 139 -3.40 22.16 -11.74
CA PHE A 139 -4.64 22.63 -11.13
C PHE A 139 -5.85 21.87 -11.65
N ALA A 140 -5.92 21.61 -12.95
CA ALA A 140 -7.00 20.81 -13.53
C ALA A 140 -7.09 19.40 -12.92
N LEU A 141 -5.96 18.74 -12.65
CA LEU A 141 -5.92 17.42 -12.03
C LEU A 141 -6.33 17.41 -10.55
N MET A 142 -6.24 18.53 -9.84
CA MET A 142 -6.67 18.64 -8.44
C MET A 142 -8.18 18.91 -8.29
N GLU A 143 -8.83 19.40 -9.34
CA GLU A 143 -10.29 19.66 -9.34
C GLU A 143 -11.12 18.43 -9.72
N THR A 144 -10.47 17.35 -10.13
CA THR A 144 -11.09 16.08 -10.53
C THR A 144 -11.18 15.12 -9.35
#